data_AF-A0A7J7NPU1-F1
#
_entry.id   AF-A0A7J7NPU1-F1
#
_cell.length_a   1.000
_cell.length_b   1.000
_cell.length_c   1.000
_cell.angle_alpha   90.00
_cell.angle_beta   90.00
_cell.angle_gamma   90.00
#
_symmetry.space_group_name_H-M   'P 1'
#
loop_
_entity.id
_entity.type
_entity.pdbx_description
1 polymer ?
#
loop_
_entity_poly.entity_id
_entity_poly.type
_entity_poly.pdbx_seq_one_letter_code
_entity_poly.pdbx_strand_id
1 'polypeptide(L)'
;MYAIIDQTLFGELSSSRDTILVVEDLRKFTRWKHVEGTHWHTRFNHLINFGAGYYNYIYAKCLAATTIWADVCANDPLSLTIGTTLRAKLLQHRGAKEASTLLKDLVGIDDFLRYHGKGPQLNQPLLRNWAY
;
A
#
# COMPACT_ATOMS: atom_id res chain seq x y z
N MET A 1 8.39 0.54 -7.79
CA MET A 1 9.77 1.03 -7.69
C MET A 1 10.12 1.48 -6.27
N TYR A 2 9.60 2.61 -5.78
CA TYR A 2 9.93 3.17 -4.45
C TYR A 2 9.86 2.16 -3.29
N ALA A 3 8.74 1.42 -3.17
CA ALA A 3 8.58 0.40 -2.13
C ALA A 3 9.62 -0.73 -2.21
N ILE A 4 9.98 -1.15 -3.42
CA ILE A 4 10.96 -2.23 -3.62
C ILE A 4 12.36 -1.75 -3.27
N ILE A 5 12.72 -0.52 -3.64
CA ILE A 5 14.00 0.10 -3.26
C ILE A 5 14.08 0.21 -1.74
N ASP A 6 13.06 0.79 -1.10
CA ASP A 6 12.99 0.94 0.35
C ASP A 6 13.16 -0.41 1.06
N GLN A 7 12.40 -1.44 0.67
CA GLN A 7 12.54 -2.79 1.24
C GLN A 7 13.90 -3.43 0.98
N THR A 8 14.50 -3.21 -0.20
CA THR A 8 15.79 -3.82 -0.53
C THR A 8 16.93 -3.15 0.24
N LEU A 9 16.86 -1.83 0.44
CA LEU A 9 17.87 -1.07 1.18
C LEU A 9 17.81 -1.31 2.70
N PHE A 10 16.64 -1.65 3.25
CA PHE A 10 16.46 -1.91 4.68
C PHE A 10 16.27 -3.40 5.02
N GLY A 11 16.27 -4.28 4.03
CA GLY A 11 16.16 -5.73 4.21
C GLY A 11 17.51 -6.42 4.45
N GLU A 12 17.49 -7.75 4.60
CA GLU A 12 18.66 -8.57 4.96
C GLU A 12 19.83 -8.50 3.95
N LEU A 13 19.58 -8.03 2.71
CA LEU A 13 20.60 -7.90 1.65
C LEU A 13 21.42 -6.59 1.74
N SER A 14 21.18 -5.75 2.75
CA SER A 14 21.65 -4.36 2.80
C SER A 14 23.06 -4.15 3.36
N SER A 15 23.69 -5.14 4.01
CA SER A 15 24.85 -4.86 4.88
C SER A 15 26.17 -4.53 4.15
N SER A 16 26.19 -4.34 2.83
CA SER A 16 27.43 -3.95 2.11
C SER A 16 27.24 -3.44 0.67
N ARG A 17 26.00 -3.26 0.18
CA ARG A 17 25.79 -2.94 -1.25
C ARG A 17 25.69 -1.43 -1.51
N ASP A 18 26.36 -0.99 -2.57
CA ASP A 18 26.22 0.37 -3.08
C ASP A 18 24.75 0.63 -3.47
N THR A 19 24.16 1.68 -2.90
CA THR A 19 22.76 2.04 -3.15
C THR A 19 22.47 2.36 -4.62
N ILE A 20 23.46 2.86 -5.37
CA ILE A 20 23.34 3.14 -6.80
C ILE A 20 23.16 1.82 -7.55
N LEU A 21 24.01 0.83 -7.29
CA LEU A 21 23.91 -0.50 -7.91
C LEU A 21 22.59 -1.20 -7.57
N VAL A 22 22.13 -1.07 -6.32
CA VAL A 22 20.81 -1.59 -5.91
C VAL A 22 19.70 -0.94 -6.72
N VAL A 23 19.70 0.39 -6.85
CA VAL A 23 18.67 1.09 -7.62
C VAL A 23 18.75 0.73 -9.11
N GLU A 24 19.95 0.57 -9.67
CA GLU A 24 20.17 0.12 -11.05
C GLU A 24 19.58 -1.27 -11.30
N ASP A 25 19.89 -2.26 -10.46
CA ASP A 25 19.36 -3.62 -10.55
C ASP A 25 17.82 -3.67 -10.50
N LEU A 26 17.23 -2.75 -9.72
CA LEU A 26 15.79 -2.68 -9.53
C LEU A 26 15.08 -1.97 -10.68
N ARG A 27 15.78 -1.26 -11.59
CA ARG A 27 15.20 -0.55 -12.74
C ARG A 27 14.29 -1.42 -13.61
N LYS A 28 14.52 -2.73 -13.64
CA LYS A 28 13.64 -3.71 -14.32
C LYS A 28 12.18 -3.68 -13.86
N PHE A 29 11.90 -3.14 -12.67
CA PHE A 29 10.56 -3.00 -12.10
C PHE A 29 9.90 -1.63 -12.38
N THR A 30 10.49 -0.78 -13.23
CA THR A 30 9.85 0.46 -13.72
C THR A 30 9.97 0.57 -15.23
N ARG A 31 9.06 1.35 -15.82
CA ARG A 31 9.15 1.78 -17.22
C ARG A 31 9.85 3.14 -17.37
N TRP A 32 10.18 3.80 -16.26
CA TRP A 32 10.86 5.10 -16.28
C TRP A 32 12.29 4.97 -16.81
N LYS A 33 12.62 5.85 -17.75
CA LYS A 33 13.99 5.97 -18.26
C LYS A 33 14.86 6.62 -17.20
N HIS A 34 16.05 6.08 -17.00
CA HIS A 34 17.07 6.73 -16.20
C HIS A 34 17.76 7.81 -17.01
N VAL A 35 18.11 8.90 -16.34
CA VAL A 35 18.95 9.96 -16.89
C VAL A 35 20.33 9.77 -16.27
N GLU A 36 21.35 9.64 -17.11
CA GLU A 36 22.73 9.42 -16.69
C GLU A 36 23.20 10.50 -15.70
N GLY A 37 24.00 10.11 -14.71
CA GLY A 37 24.46 11.02 -13.64
C GLY A 37 23.38 11.47 -12.64
N THR A 38 22.18 10.88 -12.66
CA THR A 38 21.12 11.20 -11.67
C THR A 38 20.94 10.09 -10.64
N HIS A 39 20.80 10.49 -9.36
CA HIS A 39 20.59 9.56 -8.26
C HIS A 39 19.41 10.02 -7.40
N TRP A 40 18.20 9.91 -7.94
CA TRP A 40 16.99 10.44 -7.30
C TRP A 40 16.75 9.86 -5.90
N HIS A 41 17.19 8.62 -5.64
CA HIS A 41 17.01 7.96 -4.34
C HIS A 41 17.80 8.66 -3.23
N THR A 42 18.89 9.37 -3.55
CA THR A 42 19.64 10.16 -2.55
C THR A 42 18.86 11.35 -2.02
N ARG A 43 17.83 11.79 -2.77
CA ARG A 43 16.89 12.85 -2.37
C ARG A 43 15.55 12.28 -1.88
N PHE A 44 15.43 10.97 -1.79
CA PHE A 44 14.20 10.33 -1.36
C PHE A 44 14.12 10.30 0.17
N ASN A 45 13.69 11.42 0.75
CA ASN A 45 13.68 11.65 2.20
C ASN A 45 12.90 10.62 3.02
N HIS A 46 11.95 9.90 2.40
CA HIS A 46 11.24 8.80 3.07
C HIS A 46 12.19 7.72 3.58
N LEU A 47 13.31 7.48 2.88
CA LEU A 47 14.31 6.49 3.31
C LEU A 47 14.96 6.87 4.66
N ILE A 48 15.05 8.16 4.99
CA ILE A 48 15.77 8.60 6.19
C ILE A 48 14.93 8.40 7.45
N ASN A 49 13.66 8.80 7.40
CA ASN A 49 12.80 8.83 8.60
C ASN A 49 11.81 7.66 8.66
N PHE A 50 11.52 7.01 7.53
CA PHE A 50 10.46 6.02 7.38
C PHE A 50 10.96 4.81 6.57
N GLY A 51 12.24 4.49 6.69
CA GLY A 51 12.85 3.33 6.04
C GLY A 51 12.08 2.05 6.33
N ALA A 52 12.01 1.17 5.34
CA ALA A 52 11.21 -0.07 5.35
C ALA A 52 9.68 0.13 5.45
N GLY A 53 9.18 1.37 5.34
CA GLY A 53 7.76 1.67 5.49
C GLY A 53 7.00 1.96 4.18
N TYR A 54 7.68 2.13 3.04
CA TYR A 54 7.02 2.72 1.87
C TYR A 54 5.98 1.80 1.22
N TYR A 55 6.09 0.48 1.43
CA TYR A 55 5.08 -0.48 0.95
C TYR A 55 3.71 -0.27 1.61
N ASN A 56 3.66 0.33 2.81
CA ASN A 56 2.43 0.58 3.56
C ASN A 56 1.42 1.43 2.76
N TYR A 57 1.88 2.34 1.89
CA TYR A 57 0.98 3.12 1.04
C TYR A 57 0.22 2.25 0.03
N ILE A 58 0.91 1.30 -0.61
CA ILE A 58 0.28 0.39 -1.58
C ILE A 58 -0.61 -0.60 -0.84
N TYR A 59 -0.12 -1.14 0.28
CA TYR A 59 -0.87 -2.06 1.13
C TYR A 59 -2.18 -1.44 1.63
N ALA A 60 -2.13 -0.25 2.23
CA ALA A 60 -3.31 0.46 2.73
C ALA A 60 -4.30 0.81 1.62
N LYS A 61 -3.81 1.22 0.43
CA LYS A 61 -4.66 1.45 -0.74
C LYS A 61 -5.38 0.18 -1.20
N CYS A 62 -4.66 -0.94 -1.30
CA CYS A 62 -5.25 -2.22 -1.67
C CYS A 62 -6.33 -2.63 -0.66
N LEU A 63 -6.00 -2.65 0.63
CA LEU A 63 -6.96 -2.97 1.69
C LEU A 63 -8.21 -2.08 1.65
N ALA A 64 -8.03 -0.77 1.52
CA ALA A 64 -9.12 0.18 1.45
C ALA A 64 -10.03 -0.07 0.23
N ALA A 65 -9.45 -0.36 -0.95
CA ALA A 65 -10.21 -0.54 -2.18
C ALA A 65 -10.87 -1.93 -2.27
N THR A 66 -10.13 -3.00 -1.97
CA THR A 66 -10.59 -4.37 -2.24
C THR A 66 -11.37 -4.98 -1.09
N THR A 67 -11.20 -4.48 0.13
CA THR A 67 -11.87 -5.03 1.31
C THR A 67 -12.88 -4.04 1.85
N ILE A 68 -12.44 -2.86 2.33
CA ILE A 68 -13.35 -1.92 2.99
C ILE A 68 -14.35 -1.36 1.99
N TRP A 69 -13.89 -0.82 0.86
CA TRP A 69 -14.78 -0.21 -0.12
C TRP A 69 -15.68 -1.26 -0.78
N ALA A 70 -15.09 -2.32 -1.34
CA ALA A 70 -15.85 -3.33 -2.08
C ALA A 70 -16.90 -4.05 -1.23
N ASP A 71 -16.56 -4.45 0.00
CA ASP A 71 -17.46 -5.28 0.82
C ASP A 71 -18.38 -4.45 1.72
N VAL A 72 -17.98 -3.23 2.11
CA VAL A 72 -18.74 -2.41 3.07
C VAL A 72 -19.44 -1.23 2.42
N CYS A 73 -18.74 -0.49 1.54
CA CYS A 73 -19.24 0.80 1.06
C CYS A 73 -19.93 0.74 -0.30
N ALA A 74 -19.53 -0.17 -1.19
CA ALA A 74 -19.87 -0.09 -2.62
C ALA A 74 -21.38 -0.15 -2.92
N ASN A 75 -22.15 -0.85 -2.09
CA ASN A 75 -23.60 -0.99 -2.27
C ASN A 75 -24.37 0.31 -1.94
N ASP A 76 -23.98 1.02 -0.88
CA ASP A 76 -24.58 2.30 -0.48
C ASP A 76 -23.53 3.23 0.16
N PRO A 77 -22.73 3.96 -0.66
CA PRO A 77 -21.55 4.68 -0.19
C PRO A 77 -21.83 5.82 0.78
N LEU A 78 -23.07 6.32 0.84
CA LEU A 78 -23.48 7.45 1.68
C LEU A 78 -24.38 7.02 2.84
N SER A 79 -24.49 5.71 3.10
CA SER A 79 -25.30 5.18 4.19
C SER A 79 -24.81 5.66 5.55
N LEU A 80 -25.71 6.29 6.32
CA LEU A 80 -25.44 6.65 7.72
C LEU A 80 -25.08 5.42 8.56
N THR A 81 -25.73 4.28 8.31
CA THR A 81 -25.49 3.03 9.03
C THR A 81 -24.08 2.49 8.76
N ILE A 82 -23.63 2.51 7.50
CA ILE A 82 -22.26 2.11 7.14
C ILE A 82 -21.25 3.06 7.78
N GLY A 83 -21.45 4.38 7.65
CA GLY A 83 -20.57 5.38 8.25
C GLY A 83 -20.45 5.22 9.77
N THR A 84 -21.57 4.97 10.46
CA THR A 84 -21.60 4.73 11.91
C THR A 84 -20.85 3.45 12.26
N THR A 85 -21.01 2.39 11.47
CA THR A 85 -20.30 1.11 11.65
C THR A 85 -18.80 1.26 11.47
N LEU A 86 -18.35 1.95 10.41
CA LEU A 86 -16.93 2.26 10.17
C LEU A 86 -16.32 3.04 11.33
N ARG A 87 -17.03 4.07 11.82
CA ARG A 87 -16.57 4.83 12.98
C ARG A 87 -16.44 3.95 14.22
N ALA A 88 -17.47 3.18 14.53
CA ALA A 88 -17.54 2.38 15.75
C ALA A 88 -16.56 1.20 15.75
N LYS A 89 -16.34 0.55 14.60
CA LYS A 89 -15.54 -0.68 14.53
C LYS A 89 -14.09 -0.47 14.11
N LEU A 90 -13.79 0.61 13.37
CA LEU A 90 -12.44 0.84 12.82
C LEU A 90 -11.84 2.15 13.34
N LEU A 91 -12.47 3.30 13.07
CA LEU A 91 -11.81 4.60 13.19
C LEU A 91 -11.66 5.09 14.64
N GLN A 92 -12.65 4.87 15.50
CA GLN A 92 -12.63 5.41 16.87
C GLN A 92 -11.52 4.84 17.74
N HIS A 93 -11.02 3.65 17.41
CA HIS A 93 -10.02 2.93 18.19
C HIS A 93 -8.60 3.44 17.99
N ARG A 94 -8.32 4.16 16.88
CA ARG A 94 -6.96 4.62 16.53
C ARG A 94 -5.97 3.44 16.62
N GLY A 95 -4.82 3.63 17.25
CA GLY A 95 -3.82 2.58 17.50
C GLY A 95 -4.02 1.80 18.80
N ALA A 96 -5.17 1.92 19.47
CA ALA A 96 -5.41 1.21 20.74
C ALA A 96 -5.83 -0.25 20.57
N LYS A 97 -6.05 -0.71 19.33
CA LYS A 97 -6.38 -2.09 18.98
C LYS A 97 -5.57 -2.55 17.78
N GLU A 98 -5.30 -3.86 17.74
CA GLU A 98 -4.63 -4.51 16.62
C GLU A 98 -5.42 -4.38 15.31
N ALA A 99 -4.72 -4.12 14.21
CA ALA A 99 -5.34 -3.94 12.91
C ALA A 99 -6.11 -5.18 12.42
N SER A 100 -5.63 -6.40 12.71
CA SER A 100 -6.35 -7.67 12.45
C SER A 100 -7.71 -7.66 13.09
N THR A 101 -7.74 -7.30 14.37
CA THR A 101 -8.95 -7.37 15.19
C THR A 101 -9.97 -6.37 14.66
N LEU A 102 -9.54 -5.13 14.34
CA LEU A 102 -10.40 -4.11 13.77
C LEU A 102 -11.00 -4.53 12.41
N LEU A 103 -10.20 -5.14 11.55
CA LEU A 103 -10.67 -5.62 10.25
C LEU A 103 -11.62 -6.81 10.39
N LYS A 104 -11.28 -7.78 11.25
CA LYS A 104 -12.16 -8.91 11.56
C LYS A 104 -13.51 -8.44 12.10
N ASP A 105 -13.51 -7.48 13.02
CA ASP A 105 -14.74 -6.93 13.59
C ASP A 105 -15.60 -6.22 12.51
N LEU A 106 -14.96 -5.53 11.56
CA LEU A 106 -15.64 -4.77 10.51
C LEU A 106 -16.21 -5.65 9.39
N VAL A 107 -15.39 -6.52 8.80
CA VAL A 107 -15.72 -7.29 7.58
C VAL A 107 -15.85 -8.81 7.81
N GLY A 108 -15.58 -9.30 9.03
CA GLY A 108 -15.69 -10.72 9.36
C GLY A 108 -14.60 -11.59 8.71
N ILE A 109 -13.44 -11.01 8.38
CA ILE A 109 -12.36 -11.70 7.67
C ILE A 109 -11.20 -11.95 8.64
N ASP A 110 -10.74 -13.20 8.72
CA ASP A 110 -9.53 -13.59 9.49
C ASP A 110 -8.21 -13.33 8.74
N ASP A 111 -8.29 -13.15 7.42
CA ASP A 111 -7.14 -12.96 6.53
C ASP A 111 -7.12 -11.56 5.89
N PHE A 112 -5.99 -10.86 6.03
CA PHE A 112 -5.89 -9.41 5.80
C PHE A 112 -6.00 -8.98 4.33
N LEU A 113 -5.86 -9.92 3.41
CA LEU A 113 -5.96 -9.69 1.97
C LEU A 113 -6.74 -10.84 1.37
N ARG A 114 -8.05 -10.67 1.18
CA ARG A 114 -8.77 -11.53 0.24
C ARG A 114 -8.26 -11.23 -1.16
N TYR A 115 -7.44 -12.13 -1.69
CA TYR A 115 -7.22 -12.22 -3.12
C TYR A 115 -8.53 -12.70 -3.75
N HIS A 116 -9.43 -11.76 -4.06
CA HIS A 116 -10.45 -12.03 -5.07
C HIS A 116 -9.66 -12.28 -6.35
N GLY A 117 -9.73 -13.50 -6.92
CA GLY A 117 -8.95 -13.94 -8.10
C GLY A 117 -9.09 -13.09 -9.38
N LYS A 118 -9.70 -11.91 -9.28
CA LYS A 118 -9.57 -10.80 -10.18
C LYS A 118 -8.50 -9.86 -9.60
N GLY A 119 -7.24 -10.06 -10.01
CA GLY A 119 -6.30 -8.94 -10.01
C GLY A 119 -6.96 -7.72 -10.67
N PRO A 120 -6.55 -6.49 -10.32
CA PRO A 120 -7.20 -5.27 -10.79
C PRO A 120 -7.48 -5.37 -12.30
N GLN A 121 -8.74 -5.56 -12.66
CA GLN A 121 -9.12 -5.55 -14.06
C GLN A 121 -8.95 -4.10 -14.50
N LEU A 122 -7.94 -3.84 -15.34
CA LEU A 122 -7.64 -2.53 -15.91
C LEU A 122 -8.81 -1.91 -16.71
N ASN A 123 -9.92 -2.64 -16.80
CA ASN A 123 -11.18 -2.26 -17.44
C ASN A 123 -12.26 -1.81 -16.45
N GLN A 124 -12.01 -1.78 -15.13
CA GLN A 124 -12.92 -1.14 -14.18
C GLN A 124 -12.68 0.37 -14.12
N PRO A 125 -13.72 1.22 -14.24
CA PRO A 125 -13.58 2.68 -14.27
C PRO A 125 -12.84 3.26 -13.06
N LEU A 126 -12.92 2.59 -11.90
CA LEU A 126 -12.43 3.08 -10.62
C LEU A 126 -10.90 3.01 -10.46
N LEU A 127 -10.16 2.27 -11.30
CA LEU A 127 -8.69 2.23 -11.21
C LEU A 127 -7.99 3.13 -12.22
N ARG A 128 -8.70 3.61 -13.26
CA ARG A 128 -8.14 4.52 -14.27
C ARG A 128 -7.82 5.91 -13.71
N ASN A 129 -8.55 6.36 -12.70
CA ASN A 129 -8.42 7.72 -12.16
C ASN A 129 -7.44 7.83 -10.97
N TRP A 130 -6.82 6.72 -10.56
CA TRP A 130 -5.97 6.65 -9.37
C TRP A 130 -4.55 6.14 -9.64
N ALA A 131 -4.24 5.86 -10.91
CA ALA A 131 -2.91 5.56 -11.41
C ALA A 131 -2.36 6.78 -12.14
N TYR A 132 -1.84 7.74 -11.36
CA TYR A 132 -0.89 8.74 -11.84
C TYR A 132 0.50 8.37 -11.33
#